data_AF-A0A9J6D7L1-F1
#
_entry.id   AF-A0A9J6D7L1-F1
#
_cell.length_a   1.000
_cell.length_b   1.000
_cell.length_c   1.000
_cell.angle_alpha   90.00
_cell.angle_beta   90.00
_cell.angle_gamma   90.00
#
_symmetry.space_group_name_H-M   'P 1'
#
loop_
_entity.id
_entity.type
_entity.pdbx_description
1 polymer ?
#
loop_
_entity_poly.entity_id
_entity_poly.type
_entity_poly.pdbx_seq_one_letter_code
_entity_poly.pdbx_strand_id
1 'polypeptide(L)'
;MNPSHERCSVPYSCCKPTNLESVSLNCGRNVLNMSDYDAWFIVNIGNCPDALHRYVKEHVMIIGGCCLIAVILLAFVDMITNAVIDEIDIICKIYQRVEAAEQNHS
;
A
#
# COMPACT_ATOMS: atom_id res chain seq x y z
N MET A 1 -5.40 42.87 -2.25
CA MET A 1 -4.41 41.76 -2.30
C MET A 1 -3.01 42.36 -2.37
N ASN A 2 -2.04 41.81 -1.62
CA ASN A 2 -0.66 42.30 -1.65
C ASN A 2 0.08 41.73 -2.90
N PRO A 3 0.61 42.56 -3.81
CA PRO A 3 1.18 42.15 -5.10
C PRO A 3 2.61 41.60 -5.02
N SER A 4 3.10 41.25 -3.83
CA SER A 4 4.50 40.86 -3.64
C SER A 4 4.81 39.48 -4.27
N HIS A 5 5.91 39.43 -5.04
CA HIS A 5 6.43 38.23 -5.71
C HIS A 5 6.90 37.14 -4.73
N GLU A 6 7.07 37.48 -3.46
CA GLU A 6 7.49 36.58 -2.37
C GLU A 6 6.36 35.62 -1.94
N ARG A 7 5.11 35.86 -2.38
CA ARG A 7 3.96 35.07 -1.96
C ARG A 7 4.14 33.59 -2.27
N CYS A 8 3.78 32.75 -1.30
CA CYS A 8 3.75 31.30 -1.41
C CYS A 8 5.13 30.64 -1.67
N SER A 9 6.23 31.34 -1.41
CA SER A 9 7.57 30.73 -1.45
C SER A 9 7.74 29.77 -0.27
N VAL A 10 8.29 28.59 -0.55
CA VAL A 10 8.57 27.56 0.45
C VAL A 10 10.06 27.56 0.81
N PRO A 11 10.43 27.13 2.03
CA PRO A 11 11.84 26.92 2.36
C PRO A 11 12.48 25.89 1.42
N TYR A 12 13.79 26.01 1.21
CA TYR A 12 14.57 25.12 0.32
C TYR A 12 14.36 23.63 0.59
N SER A 13 14.07 23.24 1.84
CA SER A 13 13.78 21.86 2.23
C SER A 13 12.60 21.23 1.48
N CYS A 14 11.69 22.06 0.94
CA CYS A 14 10.52 21.61 0.19
C CYS A 14 10.76 21.62 -1.33
N CYS A 15 11.96 21.95 -1.82
CA CYS A 15 12.23 22.05 -3.24
C CYS A 15 12.95 20.83 -3.81
N LYS A 16 12.58 20.47 -5.05
CA LYS A 16 13.25 19.39 -5.77
C LYS A 16 14.61 19.89 -6.28
N PRO A 17 15.67 19.06 -6.26
CA PRO A 17 17.00 19.46 -6.70
C PRO A 17 16.95 19.81 -8.18
N THR A 18 16.93 21.11 -8.49
CA THR A 18 16.98 21.62 -9.85
C THR A 18 18.37 22.20 -10.04
N ASN A 19 19.01 21.93 -11.19
CA ASN A 19 20.34 22.42 -11.57
C ASN A 19 20.35 23.93 -11.87
N LEU A 20 19.65 24.76 -11.08
CA LEU A 20 19.72 26.21 -11.21
C LEU A 20 20.61 26.77 -10.10
N GLU A 21 21.72 27.33 -10.57
CA GLU A 21 22.93 27.85 -9.92
C GLU A 21 22.71 29.05 -8.98
N SER A 22 21.51 29.24 -8.42
CA SER A 22 21.21 30.33 -7.49
C SER A 22 20.61 29.78 -6.19
N VAL A 23 21.46 29.64 -5.17
CA VAL A 23 21.10 29.23 -3.81
C VAL A 23 20.26 30.34 -3.15
N SER A 24 18.98 30.42 -3.51
CA SER A 24 17.98 31.21 -2.77
C SER A 24 17.46 30.34 -1.62
N LEU A 25 17.43 30.89 -0.41
CA LEU A 25 16.94 30.20 0.81
C LEU A 25 15.47 29.76 0.67
N ASN A 26 14.74 30.43 -0.22
CA ASN A 26 13.36 30.17 -0.60
C ASN A 26 13.27 29.74 -2.07
N CYS A 27 12.31 28.89 -2.39
CA CYS A 27 12.04 28.47 -3.76
C CYS A 27 10.52 28.38 -4.02
N GLY A 28 10.12 28.36 -5.29
CA GLY A 28 8.72 28.45 -5.70
C GLY A 28 8.21 29.89 -5.89
N ARG A 29 9.10 30.86 -6.16
CA ARG A 29 8.68 32.23 -6.52
C ARG A 29 7.82 32.18 -7.79
N ASN A 30 6.62 32.75 -7.74
CA ASN A 30 5.60 32.69 -8.81
C ASN A 30 5.04 31.29 -9.14
N VAL A 31 5.18 30.30 -8.26
CA VAL A 31 4.59 28.96 -8.45
C VAL A 31 3.05 29.01 -8.63
N LEU A 32 2.40 30.05 -8.09
CA LEU A 32 0.95 30.27 -8.22
C LEU A 32 0.51 30.75 -9.61
N ASN A 33 1.45 31.26 -10.43
CA ASN A 33 1.20 31.68 -11.81
C ASN A 33 1.53 30.56 -12.81
N MET A 34 1.92 29.39 -12.30
CA MET A 34 2.26 28.20 -13.08
C MET A 34 1.14 27.16 -12.94
N SER A 35 1.01 26.28 -13.93
CA SER A 35 0.08 25.15 -13.87
C SER A 35 0.46 24.21 -12.74
N ASP A 36 -0.51 23.52 -12.12
CA ASP A 36 -0.27 22.52 -11.06
C ASP A 36 0.76 21.44 -11.48
N TYR A 37 0.86 21.18 -12.79
CA TYR A 37 1.84 20.28 -13.37
C TYR A 37 3.28 20.81 -13.25
N ASP A 38 3.50 22.08 -13.60
CA ASP A 38 4.82 22.72 -13.57
C ASP A 38 5.25 23.00 -12.12
N ALA A 39 4.30 23.35 -11.26
CA ALA A 39 4.51 23.53 -9.83
C ALA A 39 5.03 22.24 -9.16
N TRP A 40 4.55 21.07 -9.59
CA TRP A 40 4.98 19.78 -9.07
C TRP A 40 6.43 19.40 -9.45
N PHE A 41 6.97 20.00 -10.50
CA PHE A 41 8.35 19.77 -10.92
C PHE A 41 9.36 20.60 -10.10
N ILE A 42 8.93 21.73 -9.56
CA ILE A 42 9.77 22.70 -8.84
C ILE A 42 9.70 22.48 -7.32
N VAL A 43 8.51 22.20 -6.80
CA VAL A 43 8.25 22.06 -5.36
C VAL A 43 7.74 20.65 -5.05
N ASN A 44 8.20 20.06 -3.95
CA ASN A 44 7.70 18.79 -3.46
C ASN A 44 6.33 18.98 -2.79
N ILE A 45 5.28 19.01 -3.61
CA ILE A 45 3.89 19.25 -3.20
C ILE A 45 3.21 17.96 -2.67
N GLY A 46 3.90 16.81 -2.70
CA GLY A 46 3.31 15.52 -2.35
C GLY A 46 3.27 15.24 -0.86
N ASN A 47 2.07 15.14 -0.29
CA ASN A 47 1.85 14.35 0.92
C ASN A 47 1.89 12.85 0.58
N CYS A 48 2.43 12.01 1.46
CA CYS A 48 2.44 10.54 1.31
C CYS A 48 1.08 9.94 0.91
N PRO A 49 -0.05 10.29 1.56
CA PRO A 49 -1.38 9.78 1.16
C PRO A 49 -1.82 10.22 -0.24
N ASP A 50 -1.43 11.41 -0.68
CA ASP A 50 -1.76 11.94 -2.01
C ASP A 50 -1.00 11.20 -3.11
N ALA A 51 0.27 10.86 -2.86
CA ALA A 51 1.08 10.04 -3.74
C ALA A 51 0.53 8.61 -3.85
N LEU A 52 0.10 8.03 -2.73
CA LEU A 52 -0.54 6.71 -2.72
C LEU A 52 -1.84 6.71 -3.52
N HIS A 53 -2.69 7.72 -3.35
CA HIS A 53 -3.94 7.83 -4.10
C HIS A 53 -3.68 7.94 -5.61
N ARG A 54 -2.72 8.76 -6.04
CA ARG A 54 -2.34 8.86 -7.46
C ARG A 54 -1.85 7.53 -8.02
N TYR A 55 -0.96 6.84 -7.28
CA TYR A 55 -0.45 5.53 -7.65
C TYR A 55 -1.56 4.48 -7.76
N VAL A 56 -2.46 4.43 -6.78
CA VAL A 56 -3.61 3.51 -6.80
C VAL A 56 -4.53 3.83 -7.98
N LYS A 57 -4.80 5.10 -8.27
CA LYS A 57 -5.67 5.49 -9.39
C LYS A 57 -5.08 5.08 -10.75
N GLU A 58 -3.77 5.18 -10.90
CA GLU A 58 -3.05 4.82 -12.13
C GLU A 58 -2.87 3.30 -12.29
N HIS A 59 -2.71 2.57 -11.18
CA HIS A 59 -2.44 1.11 -11.19
C HIS A 59 -3.56 0.24 -10.61
N VAL A 60 -4.78 0.78 -10.46
CA VAL A 60 -5.92 0.08 -9.84
C VAL A 60 -6.21 -1.27 -10.51
N MET A 61 -6.08 -1.35 -11.83
CA MET A 61 -6.33 -2.59 -12.57
C MET A 61 -5.27 -3.67 -12.26
N ILE A 62 -4.01 -3.28 -12.11
CA ILE A 62 -2.92 -4.21 -11.81
C ILE A 62 -3.05 -4.69 -10.36
N ILE A 63 -3.23 -3.75 -9.43
CA ILE A 63 -3.39 -4.04 -8.00
C ILE A 63 -4.62 -4.93 -7.78
N GLY A 64 -5.75 -4.59 -8.39
CA GLY A 64 -6.98 -5.37 -8.33
C GLY A 64 -6.79 -6.79 -8.88
N GLY A 65 -6.09 -6.94 -10.02
CA GLY A 65 -5.75 -8.23 -10.59
C GLY A 65 -4.89 -9.09 -9.66
N CYS A 66 -3.83 -8.52 -9.10
CA CYS A 66 -2.99 -9.21 -8.12
C CYS A 66 -3.77 -9.65 -6.87
N CYS A 67 -4.64 -8.79 -6.35
CA CYS A 67 -5.50 -9.13 -5.21
C CYS A 67 -6.46 -10.27 -5.55
N LEU A 68 -7.09 -10.24 -6.72
CA LEU A 68 -8.03 -11.29 -7.14
C LEU A 68 -7.31 -12.63 -7.30
N ILE A 69 -6.13 -12.64 -7.93
CA ILE A 69 -5.30 -13.85 -8.06
C ILE A 69 -4.91 -14.38 -6.68
N ALA A 70 -4.47 -13.51 -5.78
CA ALA A 70 -4.09 -13.90 -4.42
C ALA A 70 -5.28 -14.55 -3.68
N VAL A 71 -6.47 -13.95 -3.75
CA VAL A 71 -7.69 -14.51 -3.13
C VAL A 71 -8.03 -15.89 -3.70
N ILE A 72 -7.92 -16.07 -5.02
CA ILE A 72 -8.15 -17.37 -5.65
C ILE A 72 -7.14 -18.40 -5.14
N LEU A 73 -5.86 -18.07 -5.13
CA LEU A 73 -4.81 -18.99 -4.64
C LEU A 73 -5.00 -19.35 -3.17
N LEU A 74 -5.34 -18.36 -2.33
CA LEU A 74 -5.64 -18.59 -0.91
C LEU A 74 -6.85 -19.52 -0.75
N ALA A 75 -7.94 -19.30 -1.50
CA ALA A 75 -9.11 -20.16 -1.44
C ALA A 75 -8.80 -21.62 -1.82
N PHE A 76 -7.92 -21.85 -2.81
CA PHE A 76 -7.46 -23.20 -3.15
C PHE A 76 -6.65 -23.84 -2.02
N VAL A 77 -5.72 -23.09 -1.42
CA VAL A 77 -4.93 -23.57 -0.28
C VAL A 77 -5.83 -23.90 0.91
N ASP A 78 -6.76 -23.01 1.24
CA ASP A 78 -7.71 -23.22 2.33
C ASP A 78 -8.58 -24.46 2.09
N MET A 79 -9.06 -24.68 0.86
CA MET A 79 -9.81 -25.89 0.52
C MET A 79 -8.98 -27.16 0.78
N ILE A 80 -7.71 -27.17 0.39
CA ILE A 80 -6.80 -28.31 0.61
C ILE A 80 -6.55 -28.50 2.11
N THR A 81 -6.27 -27.42 2.84
CA THR A 81 -6.05 -27.48 4.29
C THR A 81 -7.26 -28.06 5.02
N ASN A 82 -8.47 -27.61 4.67
CA ASN A 82 -9.69 -28.13 5.28
C ASN A 82 -9.93 -29.60 4.93
N ALA A 83 -9.63 -30.04 3.70
CA ALA A 83 -9.73 -31.45 3.33
C ALA A 83 -8.79 -32.33 4.17
N VAL A 84 -7.55 -31.88 4.39
CA VAL A 84 -6.57 -32.62 5.22
C VAL A 84 -6.98 -32.62 6.70
N ILE A 85 -7.51 -31.51 7.21
CA ILE A 85 -7.98 -31.45 8.60
C ILE A 85 -9.14 -32.43 8.84
N ASP A 86 -10.05 -32.56 7.88
CA ASP A 86 -11.17 -33.50 7.97
C ASP A 86 -10.67 -34.96 8.08
N GLU A 87 -9.68 -35.34 7.25
CA GLU A 87 -9.04 -36.65 7.35
C GLU A 87 -8.37 -36.88 8.71
N ILE A 88 -7.65 -35.87 9.22
CA ILE A 88 -6.99 -35.95 10.53
C ILE A 88 -8.02 -36.10 11.66
N ASP A 89 -9.13 -35.36 11.62
CA ASP A 89 -10.18 -35.43 12.64
C ASP A 89 -10.83 -36.82 12.70
N ILE A 90 -11.08 -37.44 11.54
CA ILE A 90 -11.58 -38.82 11.46
C ILE A 90 -10.60 -39.79 12.12
N ILE A 91 -9.30 -39.68 11.80
CA ILE A 91 -8.27 -40.54 12.37
C ILE A 91 -8.19 -40.34 13.90
N CYS A 92 -8.17 -39.09 14.37
CA CYS A 92 -8.16 -38.78 15.80
C CYS A 92 -9.37 -39.37 16.52
N LYS A 93 -10.57 -39.26 15.94
CA LYS A 93 -11.78 -39.88 16.49
C LYS A 93 -11.65 -41.39 16.60
N ILE A 94 -11.08 -42.06 15.60
CA ILE A 94 -10.86 -43.53 15.65
C ILE A 94 -9.89 -43.88 16.79
N TYR A 95 -8.76 -43.19 16.90
CA TYR A 95 -7.81 -43.43 17.99
C TYR A 95 -8.43 -43.24 19.37
N GLN A 96 -9.23 -42.18 19.57
CA GLN A 96 -9.93 -41.96 20.84
C GLN A 96 -10.93 -43.07 21.18
N ARG A 97 -11.62 -43.63 20.18
CA ARG A 97 -12.54 -44.76 20.39
C ARG A 97 -11.80 -46.03 20.78
N VAL A 98 -10.61 -46.26 20.21
CA VAL A 98 -9.77 -47.41 20.57
C VAL A 98 -9.26 -47.29 22.01
N GLU A 99 -8.75 -46.13 22.40
CA GLU A 99 -8.27 -45.88 23.78
C GLU A 99 -9.40 -46.06 24.81
N ALA A 100 -10.61 -45.56 24.51
CA ALA A 100 -11.77 -45.75 25.37
C ALA A 100 -12.25 -47.21 25.46
N ALA A 101 -12.02 -48.02 24.42
CA ALA A 101 -12.35 -49.45 24.44
C ALA A 101 -11.35 -50.24 25.30
N GLU A 102 -10.08 -49.87 25.29
CA GLU A 102 -9.04 -50.49 26.13
C GLU A 102 -9.31 -50.25 27.62
N GLN A 103 -9.73 -49.03 27.99
CA GLN A 103 -10.09 -48.70 29.38
C GLN A 103 -11.35 -49.42 29.90
N ASN A 104 -12.26 -49.85 29.03
CA ASN A 104 -13.47 -50.59 29.45
C ASN A 104 -13.23 -52.10 29.63
N HIS A 105 -12.06 -52.62 29.24
CA HIS A 105 -11.73 -54.05 29.32
C HIS A 105 -10.68 -54.36 30.42
N SER A 106 -10.20 -53.35 31.15
CA SER A 106 -9.43 -53.48 32.40
C SER A 106 -10.32 -53.20 33.60
#